data_AF-C0XGL4-F1
#
_entry.id   AF-C0XGL4-F1
#
_cell.length_a   1.000
_cell.length_b   1.000
_cell.length_c   1.000
_cell.angle_alpha   90.00
_cell.angle_beta   90.00
_cell.angle_gamma   90.00
#
_symmetry.space_group_name_H-M   'P 1'
#
loop_
_entity.id
_entity.type
_entity.pdbx_description
1 polymer ?
#
loop_
_entity_poly.entity_id
_entity_poly.type
_entity_poly.pdbx_seq_one_letter_code
_entity_poly.pdbx_strand_id
1 'polypeptide(L)'
;MHVVEVFNMLKKSLSFLLLVGAIFLSLASVGSVSANTIPSNYSFDGSTFTGPIPYYSSTKSQKAYIWNNTQTKRIHNLKNYPNTVWLVSKAFVKPVKGKNEVYYKLYSAYNKKVKGIAWYGYFKKSIIKLPVLFNSQQAYLNDLNSNKALKLTRMVAKLFPNSKINLNLSKSLYLSQYRYLLNDFTNVKTISLNKSISKWSFSEYERMAPSKA
;
A
#
# COMPACT_ATOMS: atom_id res chain seq x y z
N MET A 1 74.56 -3.03 -2.15
CA MET A 1 73.43 -3.96 -1.89
C MET A 1 72.18 -3.25 -1.39
N HIS A 2 72.28 -2.25 -0.50
CA HIS A 2 71.14 -1.49 0.05
C HIS A 2 70.27 -0.72 -0.96
N VAL A 3 70.82 -0.17 -2.04
CA VAL A 3 70.05 0.69 -2.98
C VAL A 3 69.02 -0.11 -3.80
N VAL A 4 69.33 -1.37 -4.12
CA VAL A 4 68.46 -2.24 -4.93
C VAL A 4 67.26 -2.73 -4.11
N GLU A 5 67.44 -2.98 -2.82
CA GLU A 5 66.36 -3.38 -1.91
C GLU A 5 65.35 -2.25 -1.66
N VAL A 6 65.84 -1.02 -1.47
CA VAL A 6 64.98 0.17 -1.32
C VAL A 6 64.15 0.41 -2.57
N PHE A 7 64.74 0.25 -3.76
CA PHE A 7 64.03 0.41 -5.03
C PHE A 7 62.94 -0.67 -5.25
N ASN A 8 63.21 -1.91 -4.82
CA ASN A 8 62.23 -3.00 -4.88
C ASN A 8 61.11 -2.84 -3.84
N MET A 9 61.41 -2.30 -2.64
CA MET A 9 60.40 -1.97 -1.64
C MET A 9 59.50 -0.81 -2.09
N LEU A 10 60.05 0.22 -2.74
CA LEU A 10 59.28 1.34 -3.28
C LEU A 10 58.32 0.88 -4.40
N LYS A 11 58.76 -0.01 -5.30
CA LYS A 11 57.91 -0.60 -6.35
C LYS A 11 56.78 -1.46 -5.78
N LYS A 12 57.06 -2.28 -4.75
CA LYS A 12 56.04 -3.10 -4.08
C LYS A 12 55.02 -2.24 -3.31
N SER A 13 55.48 -1.15 -2.69
CA SER A 13 54.62 -0.17 -2.00
C SER A 13 53.72 0.60 -2.98
N LEU A 14 54.25 1.02 -4.14
CA LEU A 14 53.47 1.69 -5.18
C LEU A 14 52.40 0.78 -5.79
N SER A 15 52.73 -0.50 -6.02
CA SER A 15 51.77 -1.51 -6.47
C SER A 15 50.69 -1.81 -5.43
N PHE A 16 51.02 -1.77 -4.13
CA PHE A 16 50.06 -1.96 -3.04
C PHE A 16 49.11 -0.75 -2.89
N LEU A 17 49.61 0.47 -3.04
CA LEU A 17 48.80 1.71 -3.04
C LEU A 17 47.86 1.80 -4.25
N LEU A 18 48.29 1.35 -5.43
CA LEU A 18 47.43 1.26 -6.62
C LEU A 18 46.33 0.20 -6.46
N LEU A 19 46.62 -0.92 -5.81
CA LEU A 19 45.63 -1.98 -5.56
C LEU A 19 44.58 -1.56 -4.53
N VAL A 20 44.97 -0.84 -3.48
CA VAL A 20 44.03 -0.28 -2.47
C VAL A 20 43.21 0.87 -3.07
N GLY A 21 43.80 1.71 -3.92
CA GLY A 21 43.09 2.77 -4.65
C GLY A 21 42.00 2.23 -5.59
N ALA A 22 42.27 1.14 -6.31
CA ALA A 22 41.30 0.52 -7.22
C ALA A 22 40.09 -0.10 -6.50
N ILE A 23 40.27 -0.60 -5.27
CA ILE A 23 39.17 -1.16 -4.46
C ILE A 23 38.24 -0.04 -3.95
N PHE A 24 38.78 1.12 -3.55
CA PHE A 24 37.97 2.25 -3.06
C PHE A 24 37.24 3.03 -4.17
N LEU A 25 37.78 3.07 -5.39
CA LEU A 25 37.10 3.70 -6.54
C LEU A 25 35.93 2.87 -7.10
N SER A 26 35.85 1.58 -6.78
CA SER A 26 34.73 0.72 -7.19
C SER A 26 33.47 0.86 -6.33
N LEU A 27 33.54 1.55 -5.18
CA LEU A 27 32.40 1.71 -4.27
C LEU A 27 31.58 3.00 -4.47
N ALA A 28 32.02 3.88 -5.38
CA ALA A 28 31.38 5.18 -5.63
C ALA A 28 30.29 5.14 -6.73
N SER A 29 30.01 3.99 -7.34
CA SER A 29 28.99 3.85 -8.39
C SER A 29 28.00 2.71 -8.14
N VAL A 30 27.62 2.47 -6.88
CA VAL A 30 26.27 1.93 -6.61
C VAL A 30 25.27 3.03 -6.95
N GLY A 31 25.06 3.22 -8.25
CA GLY A 31 23.85 3.84 -8.75
C GLY A 31 22.67 3.13 -8.08
N SER A 32 21.73 3.90 -7.58
CA SER A 32 20.49 3.40 -6.99
C SER A 32 19.86 2.40 -7.97
N VAL A 33 20.07 1.10 -7.77
CA VAL A 33 19.32 0.06 -8.47
C VAL A 33 17.92 0.08 -7.87
N SER A 34 17.12 1.03 -8.36
CA SER A 34 15.68 0.99 -8.21
C SER A 34 15.20 -0.22 -9.03
N ALA A 35 14.93 -1.32 -8.35
CA ALA A 35 14.16 -2.42 -8.92
C ALA A 35 12.74 -1.88 -9.21
N ASN A 36 12.56 -1.33 -10.41
CA ASN A 36 11.36 -0.61 -10.83
C ASN A 36 10.21 -1.52 -11.26
N THR A 37 10.39 -2.85 -11.25
CA THR A 37 9.39 -3.79 -11.76
C THR A 37 8.79 -4.62 -10.64
N ILE A 38 7.50 -4.37 -10.39
CA ILE A 38 6.67 -5.25 -9.57
C ILE A 38 6.53 -6.60 -10.28
N PRO A 39 6.56 -7.75 -9.58
CA PRO A 39 6.43 -9.07 -10.20
C PRO A 39 5.16 -9.19 -11.07
N SER A 40 5.26 -9.92 -12.19
CA SER A 40 4.20 -10.03 -13.22
C SER A 40 2.88 -10.64 -12.73
N ASN A 41 2.89 -11.35 -11.60
CA ASN A 41 1.69 -11.92 -10.97
C ASN A 41 0.93 -10.92 -10.09
N TYR A 42 1.26 -9.63 -10.17
CA TYR A 42 0.51 -8.56 -9.53
C TYR A 42 -0.43 -7.90 -10.53
N SER A 43 -1.71 -7.78 -10.17
CA SER A 43 -2.66 -6.92 -10.87
C SER A 43 -2.41 -5.46 -10.48
N PHE A 44 -2.09 -4.64 -11.48
CA PHE A 44 -1.92 -3.21 -11.39
C PHE A 44 -2.78 -2.55 -12.46
N ASP A 45 -3.47 -1.48 -12.08
CA ASP A 45 -4.00 -0.52 -13.04
C ASP A 45 -3.57 0.88 -12.62
N GLY A 46 -2.45 1.32 -13.19
CA GLY A 46 -1.90 2.65 -12.91
C GLY A 46 -2.68 3.78 -13.53
N SER A 47 -3.61 3.49 -14.44
CA SER A 47 -4.45 4.50 -15.07
C SER A 47 -5.62 4.90 -14.17
N THR A 48 -6.01 4.05 -13.22
CA THR A 48 -7.13 4.31 -12.32
C THR A 48 -6.69 4.93 -11.00
N PHE A 49 -7.28 6.10 -10.72
CA PHE A 49 -7.08 6.86 -9.50
C PHE A 49 -8.25 6.58 -8.55
N THR A 50 -8.18 5.46 -7.84
CA THR A 50 -9.30 4.97 -7.01
C THR A 50 -9.04 5.06 -5.50
N GLY A 51 -7.93 5.70 -5.12
CA GLY A 51 -7.50 5.84 -3.74
C GLY A 51 -6.84 4.57 -3.19
N PRO A 52 -6.44 4.58 -1.91
CA PRO A 52 -5.73 3.46 -1.32
C PRO A 52 -6.63 2.23 -1.21
N ILE A 53 -6.06 1.07 -1.51
CA ILE A 53 -6.80 -0.19 -1.55
C ILE A 53 -6.90 -0.73 -0.12
N PRO A 54 -8.08 -1.20 0.33
CA PRO A 54 -8.24 -1.82 1.64
C PRO A 54 -7.65 -3.23 1.68
N TYR A 55 -6.87 -3.49 2.72
CA TYR A 55 -6.30 -4.79 3.07
C TYR A 55 -6.60 -5.13 4.53
N TYR A 56 -6.54 -6.42 4.84
CA TYR A 56 -6.61 -6.93 6.21
C TYR A 56 -5.30 -7.60 6.59
N SER A 57 -4.90 -7.51 7.85
CA SER A 57 -3.78 -8.30 8.35
C SER A 57 -4.09 -9.80 8.21
N SER A 58 -3.23 -10.52 7.51
CA SER A 58 -3.34 -11.96 7.27
C SER A 58 -2.68 -12.78 8.38
N THR A 59 -1.88 -12.12 9.22
CA THR A 59 -1.06 -12.75 10.25
C THR A 59 -1.36 -12.18 11.63
N LYS A 60 -1.38 -13.05 12.63
CA LYS A 60 -1.39 -12.71 14.06
C LYS A 60 0.00 -12.86 14.70
N SER A 61 1.04 -12.99 13.86
CA SER A 61 2.41 -13.24 14.31
C SER A 61 2.94 -12.10 15.18
N GLN A 62 3.64 -12.46 16.26
CA GLN A 62 4.36 -11.48 17.08
C GLN A 62 5.51 -10.80 16.33
N LYS A 63 5.91 -11.33 15.17
CA LYS A 63 7.03 -10.82 14.36
C LYS A 63 6.59 -9.99 13.15
N ALA A 64 5.33 -9.55 13.09
CA ALA A 64 4.80 -8.76 11.99
C ALA A 64 4.75 -7.27 12.38
N TYR A 65 5.58 -6.45 11.77
CA TYR A 65 5.79 -5.06 12.18
C TYR A 65 5.52 -4.05 11.05
N ILE A 66 5.05 -2.88 11.47
CA ILE A 66 5.08 -1.65 10.67
C ILE A 66 6.30 -0.85 11.11
N TRP A 67 7.08 -0.44 10.13
CA TRP A 67 8.29 0.34 10.28
C TRP A 67 8.04 1.80 9.94
N ASN A 68 8.88 2.68 10.45
CA ASN A 68 8.92 4.08 10.01
C ASN A 68 9.29 4.19 8.52
N ASN A 69 9.16 5.39 7.95
CA ASN A 69 9.41 5.62 6.51
C ASN A 69 10.84 5.27 6.06
N THR A 70 11.82 5.40 6.95
CA THR A 70 13.23 5.02 6.67
C THR A 70 13.48 3.52 6.88
N GLN A 71 12.47 2.76 7.32
CA GLN A 71 12.54 1.33 7.65
C GLN A 71 13.67 0.96 8.63
N THR A 72 14.04 1.85 9.54
CA THR A 72 15.09 1.64 10.55
C THR A 72 14.53 1.31 11.93
N LYS A 73 13.28 1.69 12.21
CA LYS A 73 12.63 1.48 13.51
C LYS A 73 11.26 0.82 13.35
N ARG A 74 11.01 -0.20 14.17
CA ARG A 74 9.68 -0.80 14.33
C ARG A 74 8.83 0.14 15.18
N ILE A 75 7.72 0.62 14.63
CA ILE A 75 6.85 1.61 15.29
C ILE A 75 5.49 1.02 15.69
N HIS A 76 5.03 -0.02 15.00
CA HIS A 76 3.85 -0.78 15.40
C HIS A 76 4.04 -2.28 15.19
N ASN A 77 3.36 -3.08 16.01
CA ASN A 77 3.25 -4.53 15.82
C ASN A 77 1.81 -4.85 15.37
N LEU A 78 1.65 -5.56 14.25
CA LEU A 78 0.34 -5.88 13.67
C LEU A 78 -0.54 -6.73 14.60
N LYS A 79 0.04 -7.47 15.54
CA LYS A 79 -0.71 -8.22 16.55
C LYS A 79 -1.65 -7.34 17.39
N ASN A 80 -1.29 -6.06 17.56
CA ASN A 80 -2.08 -5.10 18.34
C ASN A 80 -3.25 -4.50 17.54
N TYR A 81 -3.40 -4.89 16.27
CA TYR A 81 -4.36 -4.32 15.32
C TYR A 81 -5.17 -5.39 14.57
N PRO A 82 -5.74 -6.42 15.24
CA PRO A 82 -6.28 -7.62 14.59
C PRO A 82 -7.47 -7.35 13.66
N ASN A 83 -8.25 -6.30 13.90
CA ASN A 83 -9.45 -5.94 13.13
C ASN A 83 -9.27 -4.68 12.29
N THR A 84 -8.02 -4.32 11.97
CA THR A 84 -7.72 -3.08 11.24
C THR A 84 -7.80 -3.27 9.74
N VAL A 85 -8.53 -2.36 9.08
CA VAL A 85 -8.43 -2.15 7.64
C VAL A 85 -7.21 -1.26 7.37
N TRP A 86 -6.29 -1.78 6.57
CA TRP A 86 -5.09 -1.08 6.14
C TRP A 86 -5.29 -0.53 4.74
N LEU A 87 -5.17 0.78 4.61
CA LEU A 87 -5.24 1.49 3.34
C LEU A 87 -3.84 1.53 2.76
N VAL A 88 -3.59 0.70 1.74
CA VAL A 88 -2.30 0.65 1.04
C VAL A 88 -2.31 1.71 -0.05
N SER A 89 -1.38 2.65 0.04
CA SER A 89 -1.26 3.78 -0.88
C SER A 89 -0.20 3.55 -1.95
N LYS A 90 0.90 2.86 -1.59
CA LYS A 90 2.00 2.54 -2.51
C LYS A 90 2.57 1.16 -2.22
N ALA A 91 2.95 0.45 -3.28
CA ALA A 91 3.84 -0.70 -3.20
C ALA A 91 5.16 -0.39 -3.89
N PHE A 92 6.24 -1.00 -3.40
CA PHE A 92 7.56 -0.89 -4.02
C PHE A 92 8.38 -2.14 -3.71
N VAL A 93 9.37 -2.41 -4.57
CA VAL A 93 10.29 -3.53 -4.42
C VAL A 93 11.54 -3.05 -3.69
N LYS A 94 12.04 -3.88 -2.78
CA LYS A 94 13.30 -3.67 -2.07
C LYS A 94 14.13 -4.95 -2.09
N PRO A 95 15.43 -4.88 -2.45
CA PRO A 95 16.33 -6.01 -2.31
C PRO A 95 16.64 -6.24 -0.82
N VAL A 96 16.39 -7.46 -0.36
CA VAL A 96 16.66 -7.93 1.00
C VAL A 96 17.43 -9.24 0.89
N LYS A 97 18.68 -9.26 1.35
CA LYS A 97 19.57 -10.43 1.30
C LYS A 97 19.62 -11.10 -0.09
N GLY A 98 19.76 -10.29 -1.14
CA GLY A 98 19.82 -10.76 -2.53
C GLY A 98 18.48 -11.18 -3.13
N LYS A 99 17.35 -11.02 -2.43
CA LYS A 99 16.01 -11.31 -2.94
C LYS A 99 15.17 -10.04 -3.05
N ASN A 100 14.40 -9.91 -4.12
CA ASN A 100 13.44 -8.82 -4.27
C ASN A 100 12.20 -9.10 -3.43
N GLU A 101 11.92 -8.23 -2.46
CA GLU A 101 10.73 -8.28 -1.62
C GLU A 101 9.83 -7.07 -1.85
N VAL A 102 8.51 -7.27 -1.77
CA VAL A 102 7.54 -6.18 -1.92
C VAL A 102 7.16 -5.62 -0.55
N TYR A 103 7.13 -4.30 -0.46
CA TYR A 103 6.72 -3.56 0.72
C TYR A 103 5.56 -2.63 0.38
N TYR A 104 4.68 -2.45 1.36
CA TYR A 104 3.53 -1.56 1.30
C TYR A 104 3.73 -0.35 2.20
N LYS A 105 3.50 0.84 1.66
CA LYS A 105 3.22 2.06 2.43
C LYS A 105 1.71 2.09 2.71
N LEU A 106 1.36 2.17 3.98
CA LEU A 106 -0.03 1.99 4.43
C LEU A 106 -0.33 2.74 5.71
N TYR A 107 -1.62 2.95 5.94
CA TYR A 107 -2.14 3.55 7.17
C TYR A 107 -3.46 2.90 7.60
N SER A 108 -3.77 2.97 8.89
CA SER A 108 -5.04 2.48 9.42
C SER A 108 -6.19 3.35 8.93
N ALA A 109 -7.25 2.71 8.43
CA ALA A 109 -8.50 3.39 8.07
C ALA A 109 -9.16 4.09 9.27
N TYR A 110 -8.87 3.64 10.50
CA TYR A 110 -9.48 4.15 11.72
C TYR A 110 -8.63 5.22 12.42
N ASN A 111 -7.31 5.17 12.26
CA ASN A 111 -6.40 6.16 12.85
C ASN A 111 -5.19 6.40 11.94
N LYS A 112 -5.20 7.50 11.20
CA LYS A 112 -4.12 7.88 10.26
C LYS A 112 -2.74 8.08 10.91
N LYS A 113 -2.66 8.22 12.25
CA LYS A 113 -1.37 8.26 12.96
C LYS A 113 -0.68 6.89 13.00
N VAL A 114 -1.47 5.80 12.93
CA VAL A 114 -0.95 4.43 12.79
C VAL A 114 -0.68 4.18 11.31
N LYS A 115 0.56 4.44 10.90
CA LYS A 115 1.00 4.36 9.50
C LYS A 115 2.47 3.99 9.39
N GLY A 116 2.89 3.55 8.21
CA GLY A 116 4.29 3.29 7.91
C GLY A 116 4.45 2.30 6.78
N ILE A 117 5.53 1.51 6.85
CA ILE A 117 5.91 0.54 5.82
C ILE A 117 5.90 -0.86 6.42
N ALA A 118 5.31 -1.82 5.73
CA ALA A 118 5.35 -3.22 6.15
C ALA A 118 5.47 -4.16 4.95
N TRP A 119 5.98 -5.37 5.22
CA TRP A 119 6.13 -6.41 4.21
C TRP A 119 4.75 -6.86 3.70
N TYR A 120 4.62 -7.03 2.39
CA TYR A 120 3.32 -7.25 1.74
C TYR A 120 2.61 -8.52 2.24
N GLY A 121 3.36 -9.59 2.55
CA GLY A 121 2.79 -10.88 2.91
C GLY A 121 2.08 -10.91 4.27
N TYR A 122 2.21 -9.85 5.07
CA TYR A 122 1.40 -9.66 6.27
C TYR A 122 -0.05 -9.26 5.97
N PHE A 123 -0.40 -9.03 4.71
CA PHE A 123 -1.69 -8.49 4.32
C PHE A 123 -2.37 -9.37 3.27
N LYS A 124 -3.71 -9.41 3.35
CA LYS A 124 -4.59 -9.96 2.32
C LYS A 124 -5.43 -8.83 1.77
N LYS A 125 -5.48 -8.72 0.44
CA LYS A 125 -6.32 -7.74 -0.24
C LYS A 125 -7.78 -7.96 0.17
N SER A 126 -8.50 -6.88 0.43
CA SER A 126 -9.94 -6.97 0.63
C SER A 126 -10.59 -7.51 -0.65
N ILE A 127 -11.45 -8.51 -0.49
CA ILE A 127 -12.30 -9.00 -1.58
C ILE A 127 -13.52 -8.10 -1.79
N ILE A 128 -13.75 -7.11 -0.90
CA ILE A 128 -14.78 -6.09 -1.11
C ILE A 128 -14.29 -5.17 -2.22
N LYS A 129 -15.05 -5.13 -3.32
CA LYS A 129 -14.83 -4.18 -4.40
C LYS A 129 -15.49 -2.85 -4.03
N LEU A 130 -14.78 -1.76 -4.31
CA LEU A 130 -15.28 -0.41 -4.07
C LEU A 130 -16.39 -0.07 -5.09
N PRO A 131 -17.46 0.65 -4.70
CA PRO A 131 -18.53 1.03 -5.63
C PRO A 131 -18.04 1.73 -6.91
N VAL A 132 -16.98 2.52 -6.80
CA VAL A 132 -16.40 3.26 -7.94
C VAL A 132 -15.78 2.38 -9.02
N LEU A 133 -15.52 1.10 -8.72
CA LEU A 133 -14.96 0.12 -9.66
C LEU A 133 -16.04 -0.59 -10.50
N PHE A 134 -17.33 -0.34 -10.23
CA PHE A 134 -18.41 -0.97 -10.97
C PHE A 134 -18.91 -0.07 -12.10
N ASN A 135 -19.02 -0.66 -13.29
CA ASN A 135 -19.50 0.05 -14.48
C ASN A 135 -21.02 -0.05 -14.67
N SER A 136 -21.71 -0.93 -13.94
CA SER A 136 -23.16 -1.08 -14.03
C SER A 136 -23.80 -1.45 -12.69
N GLN A 137 -25.06 -1.03 -12.52
CA GLN A 137 -25.89 -1.37 -11.36
C GLN A 137 -25.99 -2.89 -11.18
N GLN A 138 -26.16 -3.65 -12.26
CA GLN A 138 -26.28 -5.10 -12.20
C GLN A 138 -25.00 -5.77 -11.69
N ALA A 139 -23.82 -5.34 -12.16
CA ALA A 139 -22.55 -5.90 -11.70
C ALA A 139 -22.33 -5.63 -10.20
N TYR A 140 -22.74 -4.46 -9.72
CA TYR A 140 -22.68 -4.10 -8.31
C TYR A 140 -23.61 -4.96 -7.45
N LEU A 141 -24.86 -5.16 -7.87
CA LEU A 141 -25.81 -6.03 -7.18
C LEU A 141 -25.37 -7.50 -7.20
N ASN A 142 -24.78 -7.97 -8.30
CA ASN A 142 -24.24 -9.33 -8.40
C ASN A 142 -23.09 -9.56 -7.40
N ASP A 143 -22.16 -8.60 -7.26
CA ASP A 143 -21.10 -8.68 -6.24
C ASP A 143 -21.68 -8.62 -4.84
N LEU A 144 -22.63 -7.71 -4.58
CA LEU A 144 -23.32 -7.63 -3.30
C LEU A 144 -23.95 -8.96 -2.88
N ASN A 145 -24.57 -9.68 -3.82
CA ASN A 145 -25.24 -10.95 -3.57
C ASN A 145 -24.26 -12.12 -3.38
N SER A 146 -23.20 -12.18 -4.18
CA SER A 146 -22.27 -13.33 -4.21
C SER A 146 -21.08 -13.19 -3.26
N ASN A 147 -20.64 -11.97 -2.95
CA ASN A 147 -19.44 -11.72 -2.16
C ASN A 147 -19.67 -12.02 -0.67
N LYS A 148 -18.97 -13.01 -0.13
CA LYS A 148 -19.09 -13.43 1.27
C LYS A 148 -18.74 -12.31 2.26
N ALA A 149 -17.83 -11.40 1.90
CA ALA A 149 -17.45 -10.28 2.76
C ALA A 149 -18.55 -9.23 2.92
N LEU A 150 -19.56 -9.21 2.04
CA LEU A 150 -20.68 -8.27 2.09
C LEU A 150 -21.90 -8.79 2.86
N LYS A 151 -21.74 -9.85 3.65
CA LYS A 151 -22.83 -10.43 4.48
C LYS A 151 -23.47 -9.38 5.39
N LEU A 152 -22.66 -8.56 6.08
CA LEU A 152 -23.17 -7.51 6.95
C LEU A 152 -23.97 -6.46 6.15
N THR A 153 -23.44 -5.99 5.02
CA THR A 153 -24.14 -5.04 4.14
C THR A 153 -25.50 -5.57 3.73
N ARG A 154 -25.58 -6.85 3.35
CA ARG A 154 -26.87 -7.50 3.03
C ARG A 154 -27.81 -7.56 4.23
N MET A 155 -27.30 -7.84 5.43
CA MET A 155 -28.12 -7.85 6.65
C MET A 155 -28.68 -6.46 6.98
N VAL A 156 -27.87 -5.41 6.85
CA VAL A 156 -28.32 -4.03 7.04
C VAL A 156 -29.37 -3.65 5.99
N ALA A 157 -29.15 -3.98 4.72
CA ALA A 157 -30.11 -3.71 3.66
C ALA A 157 -31.47 -4.39 3.90
N LYS A 158 -31.48 -5.61 4.46
CA LYS A 158 -32.71 -6.33 4.82
C LYS A 158 -33.54 -5.61 5.90
N LEU A 159 -32.94 -4.72 6.70
CA LEU A 159 -33.68 -3.89 7.66
C LEU A 159 -34.51 -2.79 6.98
N PHE A 160 -34.27 -2.53 5.69
CA PHE A 160 -34.94 -1.51 4.89
C PHE A 160 -35.50 -2.12 3.59
N PRO A 161 -36.49 -3.03 3.66
CA PRO A 161 -36.91 -3.83 2.51
C PRO A 161 -37.46 -3.01 1.33
N ASN A 162 -37.99 -1.81 1.60
CA ASN A 162 -38.49 -0.90 0.57
C ASN A 162 -37.41 0.05 0.01
N SER A 163 -36.17 -0.03 0.53
CA SER A 163 -35.05 0.80 0.07
C SER A 163 -34.22 0.06 -0.97
N LYS A 164 -34.12 0.63 -2.18
CA LYS A 164 -33.28 0.07 -3.24
C LYS A 164 -31.83 0.49 -3.05
N ILE A 165 -30.92 -0.47 -3.10
CA ILE A 165 -29.48 -0.20 -3.16
C ILE A 165 -29.14 0.35 -4.54
N ASN A 166 -28.50 1.52 -4.60
CA ASN A 166 -28.18 2.23 -5.83
C ASN A 166 -26.67 2.50 -5.95
N LEU A 167 -26.09 2.15 -7.09
CA LEU A 167 -24.65 2.30 -7.36
C LEU A 167 -24.21 3.77 -7.37
N ASN A 168 -24.98 4.68 -7.96
CA ASN A 168 -24.63 6.10 -8.02
C ASN A 168 -24.65 6.72 -6.62
N LEU A 169 -25.63 6.37 -5.77
CA LEU A 169 -25.60 6.74 -4.35
C LEU A 169 -24.35 6.19 -3.66
N SER A 170 -24.03 4.90 -3.84
CA SER A 170 -22.82 4.31 -3.27
C SER A 170 -21.52 4.97 -3.75
N LYS A 171 -21.43 5.35 -5.04
CA LYS A 171 -20.28 6.07 -5.61
C LYS A 171 -20.15 7.47 -5.03
N SER A 172 -21.27 8.19 -4.90
CA SER A 172 -21.31 9.58 -4.39
C SER A 172 -20.76 9.74 -2.97
N LEU A 173 -20.89 8.68 -2.17
CA LEU A 173 -20.41 8.64 -0.79
C LEU A 173 -18.92 8.25 -0.69
N TYR A 174 -18.32 7.78 -1.78
CA TYR A 174 -16.95 7.24 -1.75
C TYR A 174 -15.89 8.33 -1.91
N LEU A 175 -16.02 9.20 -2.93
CA LEU A 175 -15.09 10.32 -3.18
C LEU A 175 -15.84 11.62 -3.44
N SER A 176 -15.24 12.75 -3.05
CA SER A 176 -15.80 14.09 -3.28
C SER A 176 -16.10 14.35 -4.75
N GLN A 177 -15.26 13.84 -5.66
CA GLN A 177 -15.45 13.97 -7.11
C GLN A 177 -16.72 13.32 -7.63
N TYR A 178 -17.33 12.38 -6.90
CA TYR A 178 -18.58 11.70 -7.30
C TYR A 178 -19.83 12.33 -6.69
N ARG A 179 -19.71 13.44 -5.93
CA ARG A 179 -20.86 14.11 -5.32
C ARG A 179 -21.86 14.64 -6.35
N TYR A 180 -21.44 14.93 -7.58
CA TYR A 180 -22.35 15.33 -8.66
C TYR A 180 -23.42 14.27 -8.96
N LEU A 181 -23.15 12.99 -8.67
CA LEU A 181 -24.12 11.90 -8.83
C LEU A 181 -25.33 12.05 -7.88
N LEU A 182 -25.26 12.92 -6.86
CA LEU A 182 -26.40 13.23 -6.00
C LEU A 182 -27.42 14.13 -6.68
N ASN A 183 -27.05 14.85 -7.74
CA ASN A 183 -27.95 15.79 -8.43
C ASN A 183 -29.13 15.06 -9.11
N ASP A 184 -28.97 13.77 -9.40
CA ASP A 184 -30.03 12.91 -9.97
C ASP A 184 -31.08 12.52 -8.91
N PHE A 185 -30.94 12.97 -7.66
CA PHE A 185 -31.80 12.61 -6.54
C PHE A 185 -32.38 13.86 -5.87
N THR A 186 -33.70 13.89 -5.69
CA THR A 186 -34.43 15.07 -5.20
C THR A 186 -34.38 15.25 -3.69
N ASN A 187 -34.26 14.16 -2.91
CA ASN A 187 -34.36 14.17 -1.45
C ASN A 187 -33.27 13.34 -0.77
N VAL A 188 -32.01 13.76 -0.89
CA VAL A 188 -30.87 13.09 -0.24
C VAL A 188 -30.67 13.62 1.19
N LYS A 189 -30.77 12.73 2.18
CA LYS A 189 -30.46 13.05 3.58
C LYS A 189 -29.27 12.23 4.06
N THR A 190 -28.20 12.91 4.49
CA THR A 190 -27.06 12.23 5.12
C THR A 190 -27.40 11.85 6.55
N ILE A 191 -27.36 10.56 6.87
CA ILE A 191 -27.49 10.08 8.25
C ILE A 191 -26.08 10.02 8.84
N SER A 192 -25.76 10.96 9.74
CA SER A 192 -24.49 10.95 10.47
C SER A 192 -24.68 10.19 11.79
N LEU A 193 -24.01 9.04 11.94
CA LEU A 193 -24.07 8.22 13.15
C LEU A 193 -23.18 8.73 14.30
N ASN A 194 -22.44 9.84 14.12
CA ASN A 194 -21.78 10.60 15.18
C ASN A 194 -21.25 11.93 14.61
N LYS A 195 -21.56 13.06 15.26
CA LYS A 195 -21.11 14.42 14.86
C LYS A 195 -19.65 14.69 15.26
N SER A 196 -18.76 13.73 15.04
CA SER A 196 -17.33 13.87 15.34
C SER A 196 -16.47 13.09 14.35
N ILE A 197 -16.37 13.59 13.11
CA ILE A 197 -15.13 13.39 12.33
C ILE A 197 -14.79 14.69 11.62
N SER A 198 -14.21 15.62 12.39
CA SER A 198 -13.48 16.74 11.82
C SER A 198 -12.32 16.22 10.95
N LYS A 199 -12.20 16.77 9.74
CA LYS A 199 -11.02 16.71 8.84
C LYS A 199 -10.73 15.36 8.16
N TRP A 200 -11.65 14.90 7.31
CA TRP A 200 -11.25 14.15 6.13
C TRP A 200 -10.72 15.13 5.08
N SER A 201 -9.44 15.48 5.13
CA SER A 201 -8.77 15.96 3.92
C SER A 201 -8.59 14.76 2.98
N PHE A 202 -9.24 14.82 1.83
CA PHE A 202 -9.20 13.81 0.76
C PHE A 202 -8.01 14.03 -0.20
N SER A 203 -7.03 14.86 0.14
CA SER A 203 -6.08 15.43 -0.83
C SER A 203 -4.84 14.59 -1.17
N GLU A 204 -4.71 13.36 -0.69
CA GLU A 204 -3.55 12.50 -1.02
C GLU A 204 -4.05 11.18 -1.58
N TYR A 205 -4.36 11.16 -2.88
CA TYR A 205 -4.58 9.89 -3.56
C TYR A 205 -3.30 9.48 -4.29
N GLU A 206 -2.91 8.23 -4.10
CA GLU A 206 -1.85 7.57 -4.83
C GLU A 206 -2.51 6.57 -5.82
N ARG A 207 -1.82 6.24 -6.93
CA ARG A 207 -2.29 5.24 -7.92
C ARG A 207 -2.59 3.89 -7.24
N MET A 208 -3.45 3.05 -7.84
CA MET A 208 -3.77 1.73 -7.30
C MET A 208 -2.50 0.97 -6.91
N ALA A 209 -2.43 0.56 -5.63
CA ALA A 209 -1.32 -0.24 -5.17
C ALA A 209 -1.37 -1.64 -5.82
N PRO A 210 -0.24 -2.13 -6.37
CA PRO A 210 -0.17 -3.47 -6.92
C PRO A 210 -0.55 -4.53 -5.88
N SER A 211 -1.37 -5.49 -6.31
CA SER A 211 -1.74 -6.64 -5.50
C SER A 211 -1.50 -7.94 -6.25
N LYS A 212 -0.98 -8.97 -5.57
CA LYS A 212 -0.91 -10.31 -6.14
C LYS A 212 -2.31 -10.75 -6.58
N ALA A 213 -2.45 -11.19 -7.83
CA ALA A 213 -3.69 -11.77 -8.37
C ALA A 213 -4.05 -13.07 -7.65
#